data_AF-A0A9D4Z2B8-F1
#
_entry.id   AF-A0A9D4Z2B8-F1
#
_cell.length_a   1.000
_cell.length_b   1.000
_cell.length_c   1.000
_cell.angle_alpha   90.00
_cell.angle_beta   90.00
_cell.angle_gamma   90.00
#
_symmetry.space_group_name_H-M   'P 1'
#
loop_
_entity.id
_entity.type
_entity.pdbx_description
1 polymer ?
#
loop_
_entity_poly.entity_id
_entity_poly.type
_entity_poly.pdbx_seq_one_letter_code
_entity_poly.pdbx_strand_id
1 'polypeptide(L)'
;MQLFRVLVRLKVFQLAGIAALAIPINTFLATGSVSGTQGVMAAALVVGAGAASTTLWYFSRRYVGELALLPAGQAGQPQRLRISVLDFWGHREDTDVPLQALIPPLQHLPEAGRRAMLQEPLLPVDVEGDRQYFLSVRYGRLVDPAALHALLSGQLEGQQLRDNHET
;
A
#
# COMPACT_ATOMS: atom_id res chain seq x y z
N MET A 1 -11.89 0.41 20.69
CA MET A 1 -11.33 0.32 19.32
C MET A 1 -10.29 -0.80 19.17
N GLN A 2 -9.24 -0.89 20.00
CA GLN A 2 -8.21 -1.94 19.87
C GLN A 2 -8.74 -3.37 20.16
N LEU A 3 -9.52 -3.54 21.23
CA LEU A 3 -10.15 -4.83 21.57
C LEU A 3 -11.00 -5.38 20.42
N PHE A 4 -11.78 -4.52 19.76
CA PHE A 4 -12.59 -4.90 18.60
C PHE A 4 -11.73 -5.43 17.44
N ARG A 5 -10.60 -4.77 17.13
CA ARG A 5 -9.67 -5.25 16.10
C ARG A 5 -9.07 -6.62 16.46
N VAL A 6 -8.72 -6.83 17.73
CA VAL A 6 -8.22 -8.13 18.21
C VAL A 6 -9.28 -9.21 18.07
N LEU A 7 -10.53 -8.93 18.45
CA LEU A 7 -11.65 -9.87 18.31
C LEU A 7 -11.92 -10.23 16.85
N VAL A 8 -11.90 -9.24 15.94
CA VAL A 8 -12.07 -9.50 14.50
C VAL A 8 -10.93 -10.36 13.96
N ARG A 9 -9.67 -10.04 14.29
CA ARG A 9 -8.51 -10.85 13.88
C ARG A 9 -8.63 -12.29 14.40
N LEU A 10 -8.98 -12.47 15.67
CA LEU A 10 -9.20 -13.79 16.27
C LEU A 10 -10.31 -14.55 15.54
N LYS A 11 -11.42 -13.89 15.19
CA LYS A 11 -12.53 -14.52 14.46
C LYS A 11 -12.12 -14.96 13.06
N VAL A 12 -11.32 -14.16 12.36
CA VAL A 12 -10.75 -14.54 11.06
C VAL A 12 -9.85 -15.77 11.20
N PHE A 13 -8.96 -15.81 12.20
CA PHE A 13 -8.11 -16.98 12.44
C PHE A 13 -8.91 -18.23 12.84
N GLN A 14 -9.96 -18.08 13.66
CA GLN A 14 -10.86 -19.17 14.02
C GLN A 14 -11.56 -19.74 12.77
N LEU A 15 -12.11 -18.88 11.92
CA LEU A 15 -12.79 -19.29 10.70
C LEU A 15 -11.82 -19.99 9.74
N ALA A 16 -10.62 -19.43 9.54
CA ALA A 16 -9.60 -20.02 8.69
C ALA A 16 -9.13 -21.39 9.21
N GLY A 17 -8.90 -21.52 10.53
CA GLY A 17 -8.50 -22.77 11.16
C GLY A 17 -9.58 -23.85 11.03
N ILE A 18 -10.84 -23.51 11.31
CA ILE A 18 -11.96 -24.44 11.16
C ILE A 18 -12.12 -24.85 9.69
N ALA A 19 -12.06 -23.90 8.75
CA ALA A 19 -12.19 -24.19 7.33
C ALA A 19 -11.08 -25.12 6.81
N ALA A 20 -9.84 -24.91 7.26
CA ALA A 20 -8.70 -25.75 6.89
C ALA A 20 -8.82 -27.19 7.41
N LEU A 21 -9.39 -27.36 8.61
CA LEU A 21 -9.55 -28.68 9.24
C LEU A 21 -10.87 -29.38 8.88
N ALA A 22 -11.91 -28.64 8.48
CA ALA A 22 -13.22 -29.19 8.18
C ALA A 22 -13.18 -30.24 7.06
N ILE A 23 -12.38 -30.00 6.01
CA ILE A 23 -12.24 -30.91 4.88
C ILE A 23 -11.61 -32.25 5.30
N PRO A 24 -10.40 -32.30 5.89
CA PRO A 24 -9.79 -33.57 6.30
C PRO A 24 -10.55 -34.29 7.42
N ILE A 25 -11.20 -33.56 8.34
CA ILE A 25 -12.04 -34.19 9.37
C ILE A 25 -13.27 -34.85 8.75
N ASN A 26 -13.98 -34.14 7.87
CA ASN A 26 -15.16 -34.70 7.20
C ASN A 26 -14.80 -35.92 6.35
N THR A 27 -13.68 -35.89 5.63
CA THR A 27 -13.25 -37.04 4.84
C THR A 27 -12.84 -38.22 5.72
N PHE A 28 -12.08 -37.99 6.79
CA PHE A 28 -11.72 -39.05 7.74
C PHE A 28 -12.98 -39.71 8.35
N LEU A 29 -13.96 -38.91 8.77
CA LEU A 29 -15.22 -39.41 9.33
C LEU A 29 -16.07 -40.17 8.29
N ALA A 30 -16.04 -39.76 7.02
CA ALA A 30 -16.84 -40.39 5.97
C ALA A 30 -16.21 -41.68 5.39
N THR A 31 -14.87 -41.73 5.27
CA THR A 31 -14.16 -42.82 4.55
C THR A 31 -13.20 -43.62 5.42
N GLY A 32 -13.05 -43.30 6.71
CA GLY A 32 -12.16 -44.00 7.65
C GLY A 32 -10.66 -43.86 7.37
N SER A 33 -10.29 -43.12 6.33
CA SER A 33 -8.91 -42.86 5.91
C SER A 33 -8.84 -41.53 5.16
N VAL A 34 -7.72 -40.82 5.30
CA VAL A 34 -7.41 -39.64 4.51
C VAL A 34 -6.48 -40.08 3.37
N SER A 35 -6.96 -40.00 2.13
CA SER A 35 -6.15 -40.35 0.95
C SER A 35 -5.06 -39.30 0.72
N GLY A 36 -3.90 -39.73 0.19
CA GLY A 36 -2.80 -38.81 -0.18
C GLY A 36 -3.25 -37.67 -1.10
N THR A 37 -4.22 -37.92 -1.99
CA THR A 37 -4.81 -36.89 -2.85
C THR A 37 -5.55 -35.82 -2.05
N GLN A 38 -6.25 -36.18 -0.99
CA GLN A 38 -6.95 -35.22 -0.12
C GLN A 38 -5.96 -34.38 0.68
N GLY A 39 -4.84 -34.98 1.13
CA GLY A 39 -3.74 -34.24 1.74
C GLY A 39 -3.14 -33.20 0.81
N VAL A 40 -2.92 -33.56 -0.46
CA VAL A 40 -2.45 -32.63 -1.51
C VAL A 40 -3.46 -31.49 -1.74
N MET A 41 -4.76 -31.80 -1.83
CA MET A 41 -5.80 -30.77 -2.01
C MET A 41 -5.90 -29.81 -0.83
N ALA A 42 -5.81 -30.32 0.40
CA ALA A 42 -5.80 -29.50 1.61
C ALA A 42 -4.56 -28.59 1.67
N ALA A 43 -3.38 -29.12 1.33
CA ALA A 43 -2.15 -28.34 1.25
C ALA A 43 -2.24 -27.25 0.18
N ALA A 44 -2.75 -27.58 -1.02
CA ALA A 44 -2.95 -26.62 -2.09
C ALA A 44 -3.89 -25.48 -1.69
N LEU A 45 -4.96 -25.79 -0.94
CA LEU A 45 -5.89 -24.79 -0.42
C LEU A 45 -5.21 -23.85 0.59
N VAL A 46 -4.45 -24.39 1.55
CA VAL A 46 -3.72 -23.59 2.54
C VAL A 46 -2.68 -22.69 1.85
N VAL A 47 -1.91 -23.24 0.91
CA VAL A 47 -0.91 -22.48 0.15
C VAL A 47 -1.57 -21.40 -0.69
N GLY A 48 -2.65 -21.72 -1.41
CA GLY A 48 -3.39 -20.76 -2.23
C GLY A 48 -4.00 -19.62 -1.40
N ALA A 49 -4.59 -19.94 -0.24
CA ALA A 49 -5.11 -18.94 0.69
C ALA A 49 -4.00 -18.05 1.26
N GLY A 50 -2.85 -18.63 1.61
CA GLY A 50 -1.68 -17.88 2.08
C GLY A 50 -1.12 -16.94 1.00
N ALA A 51 -1.01 -17.43 -0.23
CA ALA A 51 -0.58 -16.64 -1.37
C ALA A 51 -1.53 -15.47 -1.62
N ALA A 52 -2.84 -15.73 -1.71
CA ALA A 52 -3.85 -14.69 -1.89
C ALA A 52 -3.79 -13.65 -0.76
N SER A 53 -3.70 -14.09 0.50
CA SER A 53 -3.61 -13.19 1.66
C SER A 53 -2.35 -12.31 1.61
N THR A 54 -1.22 -12.88 1.21
CA THR A 54 0.05 -12.13 1.06
C THR A 54 -0.05 -11.12 -0.08
N THR A 55 -0.70 -11.47 -1.19
CA THR A 55 -0.96 -10.55 -2.30
C THR A 55 -1.86 -9.39 -1.86
N LEU A 56 -2.95 -9.66 -1.13
CA LEU A 56 -3.82 -8.61 -0.59
C LEU A 56 -3.05 -7.71 0.38
N TRP A 57 -2.23 -8.29 1.26
CA TRP A 57 -1.39 -7.52 2.18
C TRP A 57 -0.42 -6.61 1.43
N TYR A 58 0.26 -7.14 0.41
CA TYR A 58 1.19 -6.39 -0.43
C TYR A 58 0.53 -5.19 -1.13
N PHE A 59 -0.66 -5.37 -1.72
CA PHE A 59 -1.36 -4.28 -2.39
C PHE A 59 -2.04 -3.30 -1.43
N SER A 60 -2.55 -3.75 -0.29
CA SER A 60 -3.22 -2.89 0.69
C SER A 60 -2.32 -1.74 1.17
N ARG A 61 -1.02 -2.01 1.35
CA ARG A 61 -0.01 -1.06 1.86
C ARG A 61 0.44 -0.02 0.84
N ARG A 62 -0.16 0.02 -0.35
CA ARG A 62 0.17 1.00 -1.40
C ARG A 62 -0.87 2.10 -1.55
N TYR A 63 -2.07 1.92 -1.02
CA TYR A 63 -3.12 2.92 -1.14
C TYR A 63 -2.89 4.04 -0.11
N VAL A 64 -2.61 5.23 -0.61
CA VAL A 64 -2.35 6.40 0.22
C VAL A 64 -3.66 6.89 0.82
N GLY A 65 -3.74 6.86 2.15
CA GLY A 65 -4.86 7.44 2.91
C GLY A 65 -4.64 8.90 3.24
N GLU A 66 -3.40 9.31 3.48
CA GLU A 66 -3.03 10.71 3.75
C GLU A 66 -1.64 11.00 3.17
N LEU A 67 -1.49 12.18 2.59
CA LEU A 67 -0.24 12.71 2.07
C LEU A 67 -0.02 14.09 2.69
N ALA A 68 1.08 14.29 3.40
CA ALA A 68 1.36 15.53 4.09
C ALA A 68 2.81 15.99 3.88
N LEU A 69 2.97 17.28 3.61
CA LEU A 69 4.28 17.92 3.67
C LEU A 69 4.59 18.26 5.12
N LEU A 70 5.66 17.68 5.66
CA LEU A 70 6.12 18.01 7.00
C LEU A 70 6.93 19.30 6.94
N PRO A 71 6.77 20.20 7.92
CA PRO A 71 7.59 21.40 8.00
C PRO A 71 9.06 21.02 8.13
N ALA A 72 9.94 21.77 7.47
CA ALA A 72 11.38 21.67 7.69
C ALA A 72 11.67 22.01 9.15
N GLY A 73 12.01 21.00 9.96
CA GLY A 73 12.06 21.16 11.41
C GLY A 73 13.14 22.16 11.88
N GLN A 74 14.36 22.05 11.37
CA GLN A 74 15.50 22.93 11.69
C GLN A 74 16.10 23.52 10.42
N ALA A 75 16.69 24.72 10.53
CA ALA A 75 17.42 25.37 9.45
C ALA A 75 18.51 24.42 8.90
N GLY A 76 18.31 23.94 7.66
CA GLY A 76 19.21 23.00 7.00
C GLY A 76 18.73 21.55 6.88
N GLN A 77 17.58 21.18 7.47
CA GLN A 77 16.99 19.85 7.23
C GLN A 77 16.08 19.87 5.99
N PRO A 78 16.21 18.90 5.07
CA PRO A 78 15.37 18.84 3.88
C PRO A 78 13.91 18.60 4.26
N GLN A 79 13.00 19.24 3.52
CA GLN A 79 11.56 19.02 3.69
C GLN A 79 11.24 17.54 3.46
N ARG A 80 10.33 16.99 4.28
CA ARG A 80 9.94 15.59 4.23
C ARG A 80 8.48 15.45 3.82
N LEU A 81 8.20 14.40 3.08
CA LEU A 81 6.87 13.99 2.67
C LEU A 81 6.45 12.80 3.55
N ARG A 82 5.35 12.94 4.27
CA ARG A 82 4.71 11.85 4.99
C ARG A 82 3.68 11.19 4.10
N ILE A 83 3.86 9.89 3.87
CA ILE A 83 2.93 9.03 3.16
C ILE A 83 2.32 8.09 4.19
N SER A 84 1.01 8.20 4.38
CA SER A 84 0.28 7.35 5.32
C SER A 84 -0.60 6.36 4.58
N VAL A 85 -0.40 5.07 4.86
CA VAL A 85 -1.16 3.96 4.29
C VAL A 85 -1.83 3.16 5.38
N LEU A 86 -2.86 2.39 5.02
CA LEU A 86 -3.42 1.37 5.90
C LEU A 86 -2.84 0.01 5.53
N ASP A 87 -2.40 -0.74 6.53
CA ASP A 87 -2.14 -2.15 6.35
C ASP A 87 -3.46 -2.93 6.16
N PHE A 88 -3.33 -4.20 5.76
CA PHE A 88 -4.46 -5.13 5.61
C PHE A 88 -5.37 -5.21 6.84
N TRP A 89 -4.84 -4.93 8.03
CA TRP A 89 -5.55 -5.01 9.30
C TRP A 89 -6.06 -3.66 9.81
N GLY A 90 -6.01 -2.61 8.99
CA GLY A 90 -6.45 -1.26 9.31
C GLY A 90 -5.55 -0.53 10.32
N HIS A 91 -4.30 -0.97 10.48
CA HIS A 91 -3.27 -0.19 11.16
C HIS A 91 -2.70 0.85 10.20
N ARG A 92 -2.49 2.07 10.69
CA ARG A 92 -1.89 3.16 9.91
C ARG A 92 -0.36 3.00 9.97
N GLU A 93 0.26 2.90 8.80
CA GLU A 93 1.71 2.97 8.63
C GLU A 93 2.06 4.34 8.06
N ASP A 94 2.93 5.08 8.74
CA ASP A 94 3.42 6.38 8.29
C ASP A 94 4.87 6.23 7.85
N THR A 95 5.13 6.59 6.59
CA THR A 95 6.48 6.61 6.00
C THR A 95 6.88 8.05 5.72
N ASP A 96 7.94 8.52 6.39
CA ASP A 96 8.51 9.85 6.16
C ASP A 96 9.67 9.73 5.18
N VAL A 97 9.49 10.25 3.97
CA VAL A 97 10.49 10.20 2.89
C VAL A 97 11.03 11.59 2.59
N PRO A 98 12.32 11.71 2.20
CA PRO A 98 12.85 12.97 1.71
C PRO A 98 12.11 13.37 0.42
N LEU A 99 11.85 14.67 0.23
CA LEU A 99 11.10 15.15 -0.93
C LEU A 99 11.74 14.74 -2.27
N GLN A 100 13.07 14.62 -2.29
CA GLN A 100 13.85 14.24 -3.47
C GLN A 100 13.67 12.77 -3.88
N ALA A 101 13.23 11.89 -2.97
CA ALA A 101 12.97 10.50 -3.29
C ALA A 101 11.66 10.32 -4.08
N LEU A 102 10.78 11.33 -4.10
CA LEU A 102 9.54 11.27 -4.87
C LEU A 102 9.83 11.46 -6.36
N ILE A 103 9.54 10.45 -7.17
CA ILE A 103 9.60 10.55 -8.63
C ILE A 103 8.30 11.22 -9.09
N PRO A 104 8.32 12.45 -9.62
CA PRO A 104 7.09 13.18 -9.91
C PRO A 104 6.41 12.61 -11.17
N PRO A 105 5.21 12.02 -11.05
CA PRO A 105 4.59 11.26 -12.14
C PRO A 105 4.15 12.15 -13.32
N LEU A 106 4.04 13.48 -13.11
CA LEU A 106 3.58 14.42 -14.13
C LEU A 106 4.72 15.21 -14.79
N GLN A 107 5.97 15.05 -14.34
CA GLN A 107 7.10 15.89 -14.76
C GLN A 107 7.28 15.90 -16.28
N HIS A 108 7.29 14.71 -16.91
CA HIS A 108 7.59 14.52 -18.33
C HIS A 108 6.38 14.59 -19.26
N LEU A 109 5.17 14.84 -18.73
CA LEU A 109 3.95 14.80 -19.53
C LEU A 109 3.56 16.18 -20.06
N PRO A 110 3.04 16.27 -21.30
CA PRO A 110 2.42 17.48 -21.81
C PRO A 110 1.13 17.79 -21.04
N GLU A 111 0.66 19.04 -21.04
CA GLU A 111 -0.50 19.47 -20.23
C GLU A 111 -1.77 18.63 -20.45
N ALA A 112 -2.02 18.17 -21.68
CA ALA A 112 -3.14 17.28 -21.97
C ALA A 112 -2.98 15.92 -21.27
N GLY A 113 -1.78 15.35 -21.27
CA GLY A 113 -1.45 14.10 -20.57
C GLY A 113 -1.50 14.25 -19.05
N ARG A 114 -1.04 15.38 -18.51
CA ARG A 114 -1.14 15.69 -17.08
C ARG A 114 -2.58 15.70 -16.60
N ARG A 115 -3.46 16.38 -17.35
CA ARG A 115 -4.90 16.42 -17.06
C ARG A 115 -5.52 15.02 -17.12
N ALA A 116 -5.16 14.21 -18.11
CA ALA A 116 -5.67 12.84 -18.23
C ALA A 116 -5.28 11.99 -17.01
N MET A 117 -4.02 12.01 -16.58
CA MET A 117 -3.57 11.26 -15.39
C MET A 117 -4.22 11.73 -14.09
N LEU A 118 -4.47 13.02 -13.93
CA LEU A 118 -5.19 13.54 -12.76
C LEU A 118 -6.67 13.11 -12.72
N GLN A 119 -7.25 12.69 -13.84
CA GLN A 119 -8.61 12.13 -13.90
C GLN A 119 -8.66 10.63 -13.56
N GLU A 120 -7.52 9.95 -13.54
CA GLU A 120 -7.46 8.55 -13.15
C GLU A 120 -7.83 8.38 -11.67
N PRO A 121 -8.55 7.30 -11.32
CA PRO A 121 -8.98 7.07 -9.94
C PRO A 121 -7.81 6.82 -8.98
N LEU A 122 -6.71 6.27 -9.52
CA LEU A 122 -5.52 5.87 -8.79
C LEU A 122 -4.29 6.30 -9.59
N LEU A 123 -3.66 7.38 -9.15
CA LEU A 123 -2.42 7.88 -9.72
C LEU A 123 -1.24 7.10 -9.12
N PRO A 124 -0.42 6.41 -9.92
CA PRO A 124 0.80 5.79 -9.44
C PRO A 124 1.83 6.87 -9.08
N VAL A 125 2.47 6.71 -7.93
CA VAL A 125 3.50 7.59 -7.40
C VAL A 125 4.67 6.73 -6.93
N ASP A 126 5.81 6.85 -7.61
CA ASP A 126 7.00 6.08 -7.28
C ASP A 126 7.89 6.84 -6.29
N VAL A 127 8.38 6.10 -5.30
CA VAL A 127 9.31 6.61 -4.29
C VAL A 127 10.59 5.80 -4.35
N GLU A 128 11.70 6.48 -4.62
CA GLU A 128 13.03 5.90 -4.67
C GLU A 128 13.40 5.28 -3.33
N GLY A 129 13.84 4.01 -3.35
CA GLY A 129 14.25 3.28 -2.15
C GLY A 129 13.10 2.68 -1.31
N ASP A 130 11.84 2.81 -1.75
CA ASP A 130 10.69 2.21 -1.06
C ASP A 130 9.79 1.43 -2.04
N ARG A 131 8.58 1.91 -2.33
CA ARG A 131 7.59 1.22 -3.16
C ARG A 131 6.75 2.21 -3.93
N GLN A 132 6.10 1.71 -4.99
CA GLN A 132 5.05 2.44 -5.68
C GLN A 132 3.81 2.56 -4.79
N TYR A 133 3.30 3.78 -4.70
CA TYR A 133 2.06 4.14 -4.02
C TYR A 133 0.97 4.52 -5.02
N PHE A 134 -0.29 4.40 -4.61
CA PHE A 134 -1.45 4.82 -5.38
C PHE A 134 -2.18 5.95 -4.65
N LEU A 135 -2.24 7.11 -5.28
CA LEU A 135 -2.88 8.30 -4.77
C LEU A 135 -4.23 8.52 -5.47
N SER A 136 -5.30 8.67 -4.71
CA SER A 136 -6.60 9.07 -5.27
C SER A 136 -6.78 10.58 -5.21
N VAL A 137 -6.39 11.28 -6.28
CA VAL A 137 -6.52 12.74 -6.36
C VAL A 137 -7.99 13.15 -6.52
N ARG A 138 -8.76 12.40 -7.32
CA ARG A 138 -10.16 12.71 -7.65
C ARG A 138 -11.12 12.58 -6.47
N TYR A 139 -10.93 11.57 -5.63
CA TYR A 139 -11.83 11.26 -4.51
C TYR A 139 -11.28 11.70 -3.15
N GLY A 140 -10.03 12.18 -3.10
CA GLY A 140 -9.39 12.66 -1.89
C GLY A 140 -9.84 14.07 -1.48
N ARG A 141 -9.68 14.39 -0.21
CA ARG A 141 -9.82 15.77 0.29
C ARG A 141 -8.50 16.50 0.12
N LEU A 142 -8.49 17.50 -0.76
CA LEU A 142 -7.33 18.37 -0.99
C LEU A 142 -7.38 19.57 -0.05
N VAL A 143 -6.35 19.74 0.77
CA VAL A 143 -6.17 20.93 1.60
C VAL A 143 -5.49 22.03 0.81
N ASP A 144 -4.42 21.69 0.10
CA ASP A 144 -3.68 22.60 -0.78
C ASP A 144 -3.50 21.96 -2.18
N PRO A 145 -4.39 22.28 -3.15
CA PRO A 145 -4.29 21.76 -4.51
C PRO A 145 -3.05 22.26 -5.26
N ALA A 146 -2.56 23.47 -4.96
CA ALA A 146 -1.42 24.06 -5.65
C ALA A 146 -0.12 23.37 -5.24
N ALA A 147 0.05 23.13 -3.93
CA ALA A 147 1.19 22.36 -3.42
C ALA A 147 1.19 20.92 -3.94
N LEU A 148 0.03 20.26 -4.00
CA LEU A 148 -0.03 18.91 -4.58
C LEU A 148 0.33 18.90 -6.06
N HIS A 149 -0.19 19.85 -6.85
CA HIS A 149 0.15 19.94 -8.26
C HIS A 149 1.66 20.16 -8.46
N ALA A 150 2.26 21.07 -7.68
CA ALA A 150 3.70 21.32 -7.71
C ALA A 150 4.53 20.08 -7.31
N LEU A 151 4.08 19.32 -6.30
CA LEU A 151 4.71 18.07 -5.88
C LEU A 151 4.71 17.01 -6.99
N LEU A 152 3.56 16.82 -7.64
CA LEU A 152 3.38 15.82 -8.69
C LEU A 152 4.07 16.20 -10.01
N SER A 153 4.26 17.50 -10.25
CA SER A 153 4.97 18.03 -11.42
C SER A 153 6.48 18.19 -11.23
N GLY A 154 6.99 18.02 -10.00
CA GLY A 154 8.41 18.18 -9.70
C GLY A 154 8.84 19.64 -9.49
N GLN A 155 7.89 20.55 -9.29
CA GLN A 155 8.10 21.99 -9.17
C GLN A 155 8.13 22.48 -7.72
N LEU A 156 8.02 21.59 -6.74
CA LEU A 156 8.03 21.99 -5.33
C LEU A 156 9.45 22.36 -4.87
N GLU A 157 9.56 23.46 -4.14
CA GLU A 157 10.84 23.94 -3.60
C GLU A 157 11.47 22.88 -2.68
N GLY A 158 12.76 22.58 -2.89
CA GLY A 158 13.46 21.52 -2.17
C GLY A 158 13.40 20.13 -2.82
N GLN A 159 12.62 19.92 -3.90
CA GLN A 159 12.62 18.66 -4.65
C GLN A 159 13.85 18.54 -5.58
N GLN A 160 14.46 19.68 -5.95
CA GLN A 160 15.62 19.80 -6.83
C GLN A 160 16.94 19.79 -6.03
N LEU A 161 17.50 18.61 -5.72
CA LEU A 161 18.84 18.52 -5.08
C LEU A 161 19.71 17.36 -5.61
N ARG A 162 19.44 16.78 -6.80
CA ARG A 162 20.29 15.73 -7.41
C ARG A 162 20.82 16.01 -8.82
N ASP A 163 20.84 17.26 -9.26
CA ASP A 163 21.63 17.67 -10.43
C ASP A 163 22.89 18.40 -9.96
N ASN A 164 23.92 17.64 -9.53
CA ASN A 164 25.33 18.04 -9.49
C ASN A 164 26.13 16.96 -8.76
N HIS A 165 26.66 15.96 -9.46
CA HIS A 165 27.97 15.31 -9.25
C HIS A 165 28.05 14.00 -10.05
N GLU A 166 28.01 14.07 -11.38
CA GLU A 166 28.69 13.08 -12.24
C GLU A 166 29.24 13.83 -13.47
N THR A 167 30.44 14.38 -13.30
CA THR A 167 31.40 14.66 -14.39
C THR A 167 32.58 13.74 -14.20
#